data_AF-A0A3A5AUH6-F1
#
_entry.id   AF-A0A3A5AUH6-F1
#
_cell.length_a   1.000
_cell.length_b   1.000
_cell.length_c   1.000
_cell.angle_alpha   90.00
_cell.angle_beta   90.00
_cell.angle_gamma   90.00
#
_symmetry.space_group_name_H-M   'P 1'
#
loop_
_entity.id
_entity.type
_entity.pdbx_description
1 polymer ?
#
loop_
_entity_poly.entity_id
_entity_poly.type
_entity_poly.pdbx_seq_one_letter_code
_entity_poly.pdbx_strand_id
1 'polypeptide(L)' 'MEWPLSKRFFRPDEVAGFLALSRRTVYRMIRDGRLQAVKWGSGPWRIPREAVLALLPPD' A
#
# COMPACT_ATOMS: atom_id res chain seq x y z
N MET A 1 -0.85 7.35 -14.62
CA MET A 1 -0.11 7.21 -13.35
C MET A 1 0.97 6.18 -13.60
N GLU A 2 2.24 6.58 -13.61
CA GLU A 2 3.35 5.64 -13.80
C GLU A 2 3.56 4.83 -12.52
N TRP A 3 3.70 3.52 -12.64
CA TRP A 3 4.04 2.64 -11.53
C TRP A 3 5.57 2.65 -11.37
N PRO A 4 6.12 3.24 -10.30
CA PRO A 4 7.56 3.30 -10.14
C PRO A 4 8.07 1.92 -9.69
N LEU A 5 8.48 1.10 -10.67
CA LEU A 5 8.94 -0.27 -10.46
C LEU A 5 10.14 -0.36 -9.49
N SER A 6 10.94 0.69 -9.37
CA SER A 6 12.10 0.79 -8.48
C SER A 6 11.78 1.20 -7.03
N LYS A 7 10.56 1.68 -6.75
CA LYS A 7 10.20 2.20 -5.42
C LYS A 7 9.90 1.05 -4.46
N ARG A 8 10.63 1.03 -3.33
CA ARG A 8 10.50 -0.03 -2.32
C ARG A 8 9.29 0.13 -1.39
N PHE A 9 8.91 1.37 -1.07
CA PHE A 9 7.84 1.66 -0.12
C PHE A 9 6.89 2.73 -0.65
N PHE A 10 5.60 2.47 -0.52
CA PHE A 10 4.52 3.37 -0.93
C PHE A 10 3.83 4.00 0.27
N ARG A 11 3.28 5.20 0.07
CA ARG A 11 2.35 5.80 1.01
C ARG A 11 0.92 5.26 0.80
N PRO A 12 0.03 5.33 1.80
CA PRO A 12 -1.35 4.88 1.66
C PRO A 12 -2.15 5.57 0.55
N ASP A 13 -1.85 6.84 0.23
CA ASP A 13 -2.48 7.57 -0.88
C ASP A 13 -2.03 7.08 -2.26
N GLU A 14 -0.77 6.66 -2.39
CA GLU A 14 -0.26 6.06 -3.62
C GLU A 14 -0.93 4.71 -3.87
N VAL A 15 -0.99 3.85 -2.85
CA VAL A 15 -1.65 2.54 -2.94
C VAL A 15 -3.15 2.68 -3.21
N ALA A 16 -3.80 3.70 -2.66
CA ALA A 16 -5.18 4.03 -2.98
C ALA A 16 -5.36 4.33 -4.48
N GLY A 17 -4.45 5.10 -5.08
CA GLY A 17 -4.44 5.38 -6.51
C GLY A 17 -4.26 4.12 -7.36
N PHE A 18 -3.32 3.25 -6.97
CA PHE A 18 -3.03 2.04 -7.74
C PHE A 18 -4.13 0.99 -7.70
N LEU A 19 -4.75 0.80 -6.54
CA LEU A 19 -5.81 -0.20 -6.36
C LEU A 19 -7.20 0.35 -6.70
N ALA A 20 -7.30 1.62 -7.13
CA ALA A 20 -8.56 2.34 -7.31
C ALA A 20 -9.46 2.29 -6.06
N LEU A 21 -8.86 2.39 -4.87
CA LEU A 21 -9.54 2.34 -3.58
C LEU A 21 -9.53 3.72 -2.90
N SER A 22 -10.47 3.95 -1.98
CA SER A 22 -10.38 5.10 -1.09
C SER A 22 -9.21 4.96 -0.11
N ARG A 23 -8.59 6.08 0.30
CA ARG A 23 -7.58 6.10 1.38
C ARG A 23 -8.11 5.42 2.66
N ARG A 24 -9.40 5.62 2.98
CA ARG A 24 -10.07 4.99 4.14
C ARG A 24 -10.06 3.47 4.04
N THR A 25 -10.30 2.91 2.85
CA THR A 25 -10.23 1.47 2.63
C THR A 25 -8.81 0.96 2.81
N VAL A 26 -7.80 1.65 2.28
CA VAL A 26 -6.39 1.27 2.48
C VAL A 26 -6.01 1.25 3.96
N TYR A 27 -6.36 2.30 4.73
CA TYR A 27 -6.13 2.30 6.18
C TYR A 27 -6.89 1.19 6.92
N ARG A 28 -8.09 0.83 6.46
CA ARG A 28 -8.84 -0.30 7.03
C ARG A 28 -8.11 -1.62 6.76
N MET A 29 -7.64 -1.83 5.54
CA MET A 29 -6.85 -3.02 5.15
C MET A 29 -5.55 -3.14 5.96
N ILE A 30 -4.89 -2.03 6.25
CA ILE A 30 -3.73 -2.02 7.14
C ILE A 30 -4.12 -2.44 8.55
N ARG A 31 -5.21 -1.88 9.08
CA ARG A 31 -5.68 -2.15 10.44
C ARG A 31 -6.18 -3.58 10.64
N ASP A 32 -6.86 -4.14 9.64
CA ASP A 32 -7.43 -5.48 9.68
C ASP A 32 -6.47 -6.58 9.18
N GLY A 33 -5.26 -6.21 8.77
CA GLY A 33 -4.17 -7.12 8.40
C GLY A 33 -4.17 -7.56 6.94
N ARG A 34 -5.17 -7.17 6.13
CA ARG A 34 -5.22 -7.50 4.69
C ARG A 34 -4.14 -6.82 3.87
N LEU A 35 -3.57 -5.72 4.36
CA LEU A 35 -2.43 -5.06 3.71
C LEU A 35 -1.30 -4.85 4.71
N GLN A 36 -0.19 -5.55 4.49
CA GLN A 36 1.00 -5.39 5.32
C GLN A 36 1.60 -3.99 5.14
N ALA A 37 1.85 -3.30 6.25
CA ALA A 37 2.45 -1.98 6.26
C ALA A 37 3.29 -1.78 7.52
N VAL A 38 4.33 -0.97 7.39
CA VAL A 38 5.24 -0.60 8.48
C VAL A 38 4.97 0.85 8.88
N LYS A 39 4.86 1.10 10.17
CA LYS A 39 4.78 2.48 10.70
C LYS A 39 6.19 2.93 11.10
N TRP A 40 6.67 4.03 10.51
CA TRP A 40 8.01 4.55 10.80
C TRP A 40 8.02 5.37 12.09
N GLY A 41 7.98 4.69 13.24
CA GLY A 41 7.86 5.32 14.55
C GLY A 41 6.56 6.13 14.70
N SER A 42 6.67 7.42 15.00
CA SER A 42 5.53 8.36 15.03
C SER A 42 5.09 8.82 13.64
N GLY A 43 5.86 8.49 12.60
CA GLY A 43 5.63 8.93 11.23
C GLY A 43 4.50 8.20 10.49
N PRO A 44 4.32 8.55 9.20
CA PRO A 44 3.29 7.96 8.34
C PRO A 44 3.56 6.48 8.03
N TRP A 45 2.49 5.76 7.68
CA TRP A 45 2.58 4.38 7.22
C TRP A 45 3.35 4.26 5.89
N ARG A 46 4.04 3.15 5.73
CA ARG A 46 4.73 2.73 4.52
C ARG A 46 4.34 1.31 4.16
N ILE A 47 3.97 1.11 2.91
CA ILE A 47 3.50 -0.16 2.39
C ILE A 47 4.61 -0.71 1.50
N PRO A 48 5.23 -1.85 1.84
CA PRO A 48 6.24 -2.46 0.99
C PRO A 48 5.65 -2.83 -0.38
N ARG A 49 6.46 -2.77 -1.44
CA ARG A 49 6.01 -3.07 -2.81
C ARG A 49 5.40 -4.47 -2.92
N GLU A 50 6.04 -5.45 -2.32
CA GLU A 50 5.61 -6.84 -2.25
C GLU A 50 4.22 -7.00 -1.64
N ALA A 51 3.88 -6.19 -0.63
CA ALA A 51 2.55 -6.22 -0.01
C ALA A 51 1.45 -5.71 -0.96
N VAL A 52 1.78 -4.76 -1.85
CA VAL A 52 0.83 -4.30 -2.88
C VAL A 52 0.69 -5.35 -3.98
N LEU A 53 1.80 -5.93 -4.45
CA LEU A 53 1.77 -6.97 -5.48
C LEU A 53 1.02 -8.21 -5.04
N ALA A 54 1.11 -8.59 -3.76
CA ALA A 54 0.38 -9.74 -3.21
C ALA A 54 -1.16 -9.58 -3.24
N LEU A 55 -1.67 -8.36 -3.50
CA LEU A 55 -3.11 -8.11 -3.66
C LEU A 55 -3.56 -8.19 -5.11
N LEU A 56 -2.62 -8.19 -6.06
CA LEU A 56 -2.93 -8.31 -7.47
C LEU A 56 -3.07 -9.79 -7.83
N PRO A 57 -3.96 -10.13 -8.77
CA PRO A 57 -4.04 -11.49 -9.28
C PRO A 57 -2.68 -11.90 -9.88
N PRO A 58 -2.30 -13.19 -9.79
CA PRO A 58 -1.19 -13.70 -10.59
C PRO A 58 -1.52 -13.56 -12.07
N ASP A 59 -0.51 -13.22 -12.88
CA ASP A 59 -0.58 -13.21 -14.34
C ASP A 59 -0.82 -14.62 -14.92
#